data_AF-A0A919Y757-F1
#
_entry.id   AF-A0A919Y757-F1
#
_cell.length_a   1.000
_cell.length_b   1.000
_cell.length_c   1.000
_cell.angle_alpha   90.00
_cell.angle_beta   90.00
_cell.angle_gamma   90.00
#
_symmetry.space_group_name_H-M   'P 1'
#
loop_
_entity.id
_entity.type
_entity.pdbx_description
1 polymer ?
#
loop_
_entity_poly.entity_id
_entity_poly.type
_entity_poly.pdbx_seq_one_letter_code
_entity_poly.pdbx_strand_id
1 'polypeptide(L)'
;MALILDAFTTTANTVVTADTGAPPGSLPTPAIVVPKDPEMPFINGNGTYIFSPFDGPGSTVTFVSTYSIPAGLLPVFTVGLPITAFFAYAADETATSTVTLEAINLLGIVVLTVPLITGLSNGGNKQNVAIGSGDTLLLATLGPLGSVQFTVTTTVTAPTVAPYPFGAAGEYLGELRVHSLAVV
;
A
#
# COMPACT_ATOMS: atom_id res chain seq x y z
N MET A 1 -12.36 16.18 -10.26
CA MET A 1 -10.99 15.60 -10.32
C MET A 1 -11.07 14.30 -11.09
N ALA A 2 -10.12 14.04 -11.98
CA ALA A 2 -10.04 12.81 -12.77
C ALA A 2 -9.33 11.71 -11.98
N LEU A 3 -9.77 10.47 -12.17
CA LEU A 3 -9.07 9.28 -11.67
C LEU A 3 -7.82 9.07 -12.52
N ILE A 4 -6.65 9.10 -11.89
CA ILE A 4 -5.35 8.96 -12.56
C ILE A 4 -4.61 7.68 -12.19
N LEU A 5 -5.06 6.99 -11.14
CA LEU A 5 -4.57 5.67 -10.73
C LEU A 5 -5.69 4.90 -10.07
N ASP A 6 -5.82 3.63 -10.43
CA ASP A 6 -6.67 2.64 -9.78
C ASP A 6 -5.92 1.30 -9.81
N ALA A 7 -5.36 0.89 -8.68
CA ALA A 7 -4.44 -0.23 -8.63
C ALA A 7 -4.52 -1.01 -7.32
N PHE A 8 -4.36 -2.33 -7.44
CA PHE A 8 -4.33 -3.24 -6.30
C PHE A 8 -2.91 -3.68 -5.96
N THR A 9 -2.74 -4.21 -4.75
CA THR A 9 -1.55 -4.96 -4.36
C THR A 9 -1.41 -6.20 -5.23
N THR A 10 -0.19 -6.45 -5.68
CA THR A 10 0.23 -7.60 -6.48
C THR A 10 1.63 -8.02 -6.04
N THR A 11 2.08 -9.18 -6.47
CA THR A 11 3.47 -9.63 -6.23
C THR A 11 4.51 -8.81 -7.01
N ALA A 12 4.10 -8.07 -8.04
CA ALA A 12 4.99 -7.23 -8.84
C ALA A 12 5.24 -5.86 -8.20
N ASN A 13 4.26 -5.33 -7.45
CA ASN A 13 4.34 -4.02 -6.84
C ASN A 13 4.50 -4.05 -5.31
N THR A 14 4.56 -5.23 -4.70
CA THR A 14 4.64 -5.39 -3.25
C THR A 14 5.76 -6.33 -2.85
N VAL A 15 6.56 -5.90 -1.88
CA VAL A 15 7.64 -6.68 -1.26
C VAL A 15 7.43 -6.78 0.23
N VAL A 16 7.94 -7.85 0.83
CA VAL A 16 8.00 -8.03 2.28
C VAL A 16 9.35 -7.52 2.76
N THR A 17 9.35 -6.48 3.59
CA THR A 17 10.59 -5.81 4.03
C THR A 17 10.96 -6.12 5.48
N ALA A 18 9.99 -6.56 6.28
CA ALA A 18 10.21 -7.04 7.63
C ALA A 18 9.32 -8.26 7.87
N ASP A 19 9.89 -9.28 8.48
CA ASP A 19 9.18 -10.48 8.91
C ASP A 19 9.99 -11.09 10.05
N THR A 20 9.39 -11.21 11.23
CA THR A 20 10.04 -11.78 12.42
C THR A 20 10.26 -13.29 12.33
N GLY A 21 9.53 -13.99 11.46
CA GLY A 21 9.69 -15.42 11.19
C GLY A 21 10.72 -15.73 10.09
N ALA A 22 11.15 -14.72 9.32
CA ALA A 22 12.05 -14.91 8.19
C ALA A 22 13.49 -15.29 8.63
N PRO A 23 14.15 -16.24 7.94
CA PRO A 23 15.56 -16.53 8.18
C PRO A 23 16.45 -15.29 7.98
N PRO A 24 17.56 -15.14 8.73
CA PRO A 24 18.48 -14.01 8.56
C PRO A 24 18.97 -13.87 7.12
N GLY A 25 18.92 -12.65 6.58
CA GLY A 25 19.39 -12.33 5.23
C GLY A 25 18.45 -12.75 4.08
N SER A 26 17.24 -13.24 4.38
CA SER A 26 16.26 -13.59 3.34
C SER A 26 15.42 -12.42 2.84
N LEU A 27 15.37 -11.31 3.58
CA LEU A 27 14.58 -10.12 3.24
C LEU A 27 15.38 -9.11 2.40
N PRO A 28 14.73 -8.34 1.50
CA PRO A 28 13.31 -8.40 1.19
C PRO A 28 12.95 -9.63 0.34
N THR A 29 11.76 -10.19 0.56
CA THR A 29 11.20 -11.27 -0.26
C THR A 29 10.01 -10.78 -1.08
N PRO A 30 9.74 -11.37 -2.26
CA PRO A 30 8.47 -11.16 -2.94
C PRO A 30 7.31 -11.68 -2.09
N ALA A 31 6.19 -10.96 -2.07
CA ALA A 31 4.95 -11.55 -1.59
C ALA A 31 4.47 -12.66 -2.56
N ILE A 32 3.65 -13.58 -2.08
CA ILE A 32 3.05 -14.64 -2.91
C ILE A 32 1.53 -14.50 -2.96
N VAL A 33 0.90 -14.94 -4.05
CA VAL A 33 -0.58 -14.96 -4.13
C VAL A 33 -1.10 -16.20 -3.42
N VAL A 34 -2.16 -16.04 -2.64
CA VAL A 34 -2.89 -17.13 -2.00
C VAL A 34 -4.38 -17.08 -2.37
N PRO A 35 -5.10 -18.22 -2.31
CA PRO A 35 -6.55 -18.20 -2.39
C PRO A 35 -7.14 -17.39 -1.24
N LYS A 36 -8.13 -16.54 -1.54
CA LYS A 36 -8.85 -15.75 -0.51
C LYS A 36 -9.44 -16.65 0.57
N ASP A 37 -9.18 -16.37 1.84
CA ASP A 37 -10.01 -16.92 2.93
C ASP A 37 -11.49 -16.53 2.68
N PRO A 38 -12.45 -17.48 2.68
CA PRO A 38 -13.87 -17.20 2.50
C PRO A 38 -14.43 -16.06 3.35
N GLU A 39 -13.92 -15.86 4.57
CA GLU A 39 -14.36 -14.84 5.52
C GLU A 39 -13.82 -13.44 5.20
N MET A 40 -12.73 -13.33 4.42
CA MET A 40 -12.17 -12.04 4.06
C MET A 40 -13.03 -11.31 3.01
N PRO A 41 -13.11 -9.99 3.05
CA PRO A 41 -13.96 -9.23 2.12
C PRO A 41 -13.38 -9.22 0.69
N PHE A 42 -14.20 -8.79 -0.27
CA PHE A 42 -13.67 -8.32 -1.56
C PHE A 42 -13.45 -6.81 -1.46
N ILE A 43 -12.42 -6.30 -2.13
CA ILE A 43 -12.22 -4.87 -2.31
C ILE A 43 -12.48 -4.54 -3.76
N ASN A 44 -13.55 -3.78 -4.02
CA ASN A 44 -13.97 -3.40 -5.37
C ASN A 44 -14.04 -4.61 -6.34
N GLY A 45 -14.55 -5.74 -5.84
CA GLY A 45 -14.68 -7.00 -6.60
C GLY A 45 -13.39 -7.82 -6.72
N ASN A 46 -12.24 -7.33 -6.26
CA ASN A 46 -10.99 -8.08 -6.23
C ASN A 46 -10.89 -8.92 -4.94
N GLY A 47 -10.44 -10.16 -5.09
CA GLY A 47 -10.18 -11.11 -3.99
C GLY A 47 -8.82 -11.79 -4.12
N THR A 48 -7.86 -11.15 -4.80
CA THR A 48 -6.51 -11.68 -4.99
C THR A 48 -5.61 -11.22 -3.85
N TYR A 49 -5.56 -12.00 -2.78
CA TYR A 49 -4.74 -11.70 -1.61
C TYR A 49 -3.29 -12.10 -1.84
N ILE A 50 -2.37 -11.26 -1.36
CA ILE A 50 -0.96 -11.60 -1.22
C ILE A 50 -0.66 -12.00 0.22
N PHE A 51 0.41 -12.76 0.41
CA PHE A 51 0.73 -13.39 1.67
C PHE A 51 2.24 -13.47 1.88
N SER A 52 2.64 -13.48 3.15
CA SER A 52 3.96 -13.86 3.61
C SER A 52 3.80 -14.77 4.84
N PRO A 53 4.45 -15.94 4.87
CA PRO A 53 4.37 -16.83 6.02
C PRO A 53 5.10 -16.19 7.19
N PHE A 54 4.45 -16.10 8.34
CA PHE A 54 5.10 -15.63 9.54
C PHE A 54 4.67 -16.45 10.75
N ASP A 55 5.67 -16.95 11.49
CA ASP A 55 5.50 -18.07 12.40
C ASP A 55 5.56 -17.61 13.86
N GLY A 56 4.41 -17.56 14.52
CA GLY A 56 4.30 -17.55 15.98
C GLY A 56 3.48 -16.39 16.56
N PRO A 57 3.05 -16.46 17.83
CA PRO A 57 2.29 -15.38 18.45
C PRO A 57 3.07 -14.07 18.53
N GLY A 58 2.41 -12.94 18.23
CA GLY A 58 3.00 -11.59 18.31
C GLY A 58 4.06 -11.24 17.27
N SER A 59 4.26 -12.12 16.30
CA SER A 59 5.11 -11.87 15.13
C SER A 59 4.51 -10.79 14.23
N THR A 60 5.36 -10.14 13.44
CA THR A 60 4.96 -9.05 12.54
C THR A 60 5.52 -9.23 11.15
N VAL A 61 4.74 -8.86 10.14
CA VAL A 61 5.14 -8.76 8.74
C VAL A 61 4.85 -7.36 8.23
N THR A 62 5.78 -6.79 7.47
CA THR A 62 5.60 -5.51 6.79
C THR A 62 5.64 -5.69 5.28
N PHE A 63 4.52 -5.34 4.65
CA PHE A 63 4.37 -5.21 3.21
C PHE A 63 4.63 -3.77 2.79
N VAL A 64 5.46 -3.58 1.77
CA VAL A 64 5.67 -2.28 1.14
C VAL A 64 5.21 -2.37 -0.31
N SER A 65 4.12 -1.67 -0.62
CA SER A 65 3.54 -1.59 -1.97
C SER A 65 3.87 -0.25 -2.61
N THR A 66 4.35 -0.30 -3.85
CA THR A 66 4.74 0.89 -4.62
C THR A 66 3.80 1.06 -5.81
N TYR A 67 3.19 2.24 -5.92
CA TYR A 67 2.34 2.59 -7.06
C TYR A 67 2.87 3.84 -7.74
N SER A 68 3.21 3.74 -9.01
CA SER A 68 3.84 4.85 -9.74
C SER A 68 2.90 5.41 -10.80
N ILE A 69 2.84 6.74 -10.87
CA ILE A 69 2.22 7.48 -11.95
C ILE A 69 3.34 8.04 -12.83
N PRO A 70 3.52 7.52 -14.05
CA PRO A 70 4.56 8.00 -14.97
C PRO A 70 4.40 9.48 -15.27
N ALA A 71 5.52 10.15 -15.54
CA ALA A 71 5.58 11.59 -15.85
C ALA A 71 4.57 12.02 -16.93
N GLY A 72 4.40 11.20 -17.97
CA GLY A 72 3.51 11.49 -19.09
C GLY A 72 2.01 11.45 -18.76
N LEU A 73 1.62 10.96 -17.59
CA LEU A 73 0.23 10.94 -17.12
C LEU A 73 -0.07 12.05 -16.12
N LEU A 74 0.94 12.77 -15.64
CA LEU A 74 0.75 13.90 -14.75
C LEU A 74 0.42 15.16 -15.58
N PRO A 75 -0.64 15.90 -15.22
CA PRO A 75 -0.91 17.18 -15.85
C PRO A 75 0.27 18.13 -15.65
N VAL A 76 0.60 18.93 -16.66
CA VAL A 76 1.56 20.02 -16.49
C VAL A 76 0.87 21.13 -15.69
N PHE A 77 1.43 21.50 -14.54
CA PHE A 77 0.89 22.54 -13.67
C PHE A 77 1.92 23.65 -13.41
N THR A 78 1.44 24.88 -13.31
CA THR A 78 2.27 26.07 -13.02
C THR A 78 2.20 26.53 -11.57
N VAL A 79 1.18 26.12 -10.80
CA VAL A 79 0.90 26.67 -9.46
C VAL A 79 0.68 25.59 -8.38
N GLY A 80 0.47 24.33 -8.79
CA GLY A 80 0.35 23.16 -7.91
C GLY A 80 -0.66 22.15 -8.43
N LEU A 81 -0.39 20.85 -8.23
CA LEU A 81 -1.32 19.77 -8.62
C LEU A 81 -2.03 19.22 -7.38
N PRO A 82 -3.34 19.43 -7.22
CA PRO A 82 -4.10 18.79 -6.16
C PRO A 82 -4.14 17.28 -6.37
N ILE A 83 -3.82 16.54 -5.32
CA ILE A 83 -3.83 15.09 -5.26
C ILE A 83 -4.72 14.66 -4.11
N THR A 84 -5.67 13.78 -4.40
CA THR A 84 -6.46 13.06 -3.39
C THR A 84 -6.20 11.58 -3.57
N ALA A 85 -5.73 10.91 -2.52
CA ALA A 85 -5.57 9.47 -2.49
C ALA A 85 -6.62 8.83 -1.58
N PHE A 86 -7.26 7.78 -2.06
CA PHE A 86 -8.08 6.87 -1.28
C PHE A 86 -7.36 5.54 -1.19
N PHE A 87 -7.24 5.01 0.01
CA PHE A 87 -6.67 3.70 0.24
C PHE A 87 -7.65 2.85 1.02
N ALA A 88 -7.97 1.69 0.45
CA ALA A 88 -8.77 0.66 1.09
C ALA A 88 -7.93 -0.60 1.23
N TYR A 89 -7.99 -1.28 2.37
CA TYR A 89 -7.31 -2.56 2.53
C TYR A 89 -8.04 -3.50 3.48
N ALA A 90 -7.75 -4.78 3.31
CA ALA A 90 -8.14 -5.86 4.18
C ALA A 90 -6.90 -6.71 4.44
N ALA A 91 -6.76 -7.16 5.68
CA ALA A 91 -5.67 -8.02 6.08
C ALA A 91 -6.17 -9.00 7.12
N ASP A 92 -5.59 -10.20 7.13
CA ASP A 92 -5.82 -11.12 8.22
C ASP A 92 -5.03 -10.64 9.44
N GLU A 93 -5.67 -10.62 10.60
CA GLU A 93 -5.17 -10.06 11.87
C GLU A 93 -5.03 -8.53 11.95
N THR A 94 -4.39 -8.04 13.02
CA THR A 94 -4.24 -6.61 13.29
C THR A 94 -3.26 -6.00 12.33
N ALA A 95 -3.76 -5.11 11.48
CA ALA A 95 -2.96 -4.43 10.47
C ALA A 95 -3.08 -2.92 10.59
N THR A 96 -1.95 -2.24 10.34
CA THR A 96 -1.89 -0.78 10.28
C THR A 96 -1.14 -0.34 9.02
N SER A 97 -1.72 0.61 8.29
CA SER A 97 -1.18 1.12 7.03
C SER A 97 -0.86 2.61 7.08
N THR A 98 0.19 2.98 6.35
CA THR A 98 0.59 4.37 6.08
C THR A 98 0.75 4.54 4.57
N VAL A 99 0.30 5.67 4.04
CA VAL A 99 0.44 6.03 2.62
C VAL A 99 1.23 7.32 2.53
N THR A 100 2.34 7.29 1.80
CA THR A 100 3.14 8.47 1.47
C THR A 100 3.13 8.74 -0.03
N LEU A 101 3.21 10.01 -0.37
CA LEU A 101 3.44 10.52 -1.71
C LEU A 101 4.91 10.90 -1.85
N GLU A 102 5.55 10.45 -2.91
CA GLU A 102 6.94 10.78 -3.25
C GLU A 102 6.97 11.43 -4.63
N ALA A 103 7.52 12.63 -4.71
CA ALA A 103 7.73 13.34 -5.97
C ALA A 103 9.17 13.10 -6.41
N ILE A 104 9.36 12.56 -7.62
CA ILE A 104 10.64 12.05 -8.10
C ILE A 104 11.04 12.86 -9.34
N ASN A 105 12.21 13.49 -9.30
CA ASN A 105 12.70 14.25 -10.46
C ASN A 105 13.17 13.32 -11.59
N LEU A 106 13.51 13.91 -12.74
CA LEU A 106 14.02 13.17 -13.90
C LEU A 106 15.27 12.31 -13.61
N LEU A 107 16.07 12.63 -12.60
CA LEU A 107 17.25 11.86 -12.22
C LEU A 107 16.93 10.66 -11.31
N GLY A 108 15.65 10.42 -11.01
CA GLY A 108 15.22 9.36 -10.09
C GLY A 108 15.37 9.73 -8.61
N ILE A 109 15.59 11.01 -8.29
CA ILE A 109 15.79 11.48 -6.92
C ILE A 109 14.44 11.90 -6.34
N VAL A 110 14.11 11.38 -5.14
CA VAL A 110 12.97 11.86 -4.35
C VAL A 110 13.27 13.28 -3.88
N VAL A 111 12.49 14.25 -4.37
CA VAL A 111 12.64 15.69 -4.04
C VAL A 111 11.62 16.18 -3.02
N LEU A 112 10.56 15.40 -2.79
CA LEU A 112 9.51 15.69 -1.81
C LEU A 112 8.86 14.39 -1.36
N THR A 113 8.62 14.27 -0.05
CA THR A 113 7.83 13.18 0.55
C THR A 113 6.72 13.81 1.39
N VAL A 114 5.46 13.41 1.15
CA VAL A 114 4.28 13.91 1.88
C VAL A 114 3.53 12.73 2.48
N PRO A 115 3.32 12.67 3.80
CA PRO A 115 2.41 11.68 4.39
C PRO A 115 0.97 12.05 4.03
N LEU A 116 0.23 11.11 3.44
CA LEU A 116 -1.18 11.31 3.09
C LEU A 116 -2.11 10.64 4.11
N ILE A 117 -1.77 9.43 4.54
CA ILE A 117 -2.53 8.65 5.50
C ILE A 117 -1.54 8.06 6.50
N THR A 118 -1.82 8.17 7.79
CA THR A 118 -0.97 7.60 8.85
C THR A 118 -1.82 6.79 9.82
N GLY A 119 -1.33 5.61 10.19
CA GLY A 119 -1.95 4.80 11.24
C GLY A 119 -3.36 4.29 10.92
N LEU A 120 -3.71 4.10 9.65
CA LEU A 120 -5.01 3.53 9.28
C LEU A 120 -5.06 2.08 9.74
N SER A 121 -6.01 1.71 10.61
CA SER A 121 -6.12 0.37 11.17
C SER A 121 -7.39 -0.35 10.71
N ASN A 122 -7.31 -1.67 10.56
CA ASN A 122 -8.48 -2.54 10.33
C ASN A 122 -9.17 -2.96 11.64
N GLY A 123 -8.69 -2.52 12.79
CA GLY A 123 -9.27 -2.84 14.09
C GLY A 123 -9.12 -4.30 14.52
N GLY A 124 -8.22 -5.07 13.89
CA GLY A 124 -7.93 -6.46 14.28
C GLY A 124 -9.01 -7.47 13.89
N ASN A 125 -9.82 -7.17 12.90
CA ASN A 125 -10.81 -8.12 12.37
C ASN A 125 -10.62 -8.29 10.86
N LYS A 126 -10.40 -9.53 10.42
CA LYS A 126 -10.16 -9.88 9.02
C LYS A 126 -11.35 -9.66 8.09
N GLN A 127 -12.55 -9.50 8.63
CA GLN A 127 -13.76 -9.13 7.88
C GLN A 127 -13.83 -7.62 7.59
N ASN A 128 -13.02 -6.81 8.26
CA ASN A 128 -13.04 -5.37 8.08
C ASN A 128 -12.26 -4.96 6.83
N VAL A 129 -12.82 -3.99 6.11
CA VAL A 129 -12.08 -3.18 5.15
C VAL A 129 -11.78 -1.84 5.81
N ALA A 130 -10.51 -1.55 6.04
CA ALA A 130 -10.06 -0.25 6.48
C ALA A 130 -10.00 0.70 5.29
N ILE A 131 -10.58 1.89 5.42
CA ILE A 131 -10.62 2.89 4.35
C ILE A 131 -10.14 4.23 4.91
N GLY A 132 -9.20 4.86 4.22
CA GLY A 132 -8.71 6.19 4.54
C GLY A 132 -8.53 7.03 3.29
N SER A 133 -8.46 8.34 3.48
CA SER A 133 -8.15 9.28 2.41
C SER A 133 -7.21 10.38 2.90
N GLY A 134 -6.41 10.90 1.98
CA GLY A 134 -5.50 12.01 2.24
C GLY A 134 -5.39 12.92 1.03
N ASP A 135 -5.29 14.23 1.30
CA ASP A 135 -5.21 15.27 0.29
C ASP A 135 -3.89 16.03 0.40
N THR A 136 -3.35 16.47 -0.73
CA THR A 136 -2.22 17.40 -0.76
C THR A 136 -2.23 18.27 -2.01
N LEU A 137 -1.51 19.39 -1.95
CA LEU A 137 -1.17 20.20 -3.12
C LEU A 137 0.29 19.96 -3.46
N LEU A 138 0.55 19.26 -4.57
CA LEU A 138 1.91 18.97 -5.02
C LEU A 138 2.51 20.23 -5.66
N LEU A 139 3.51 20.81 -5.00
CA LEU A 139 4.22 22.03 -5.42
C LEU A 139 5.64 21.75 -5.94
N ALA A 140 5.96 20.50 -6.27
CA ALA A 140 7.30 20.11 -6.71
C ALA A 140 7.51 20.41 -8.20
N THR A 141 8.63 21.06 -8.54
CA THR A 141 9.09 21.19 -9.94
C THR A 141 9.71 19.87 -10.40
N LEU A 142 8.89 19.01 -10.99
CA LEU A 142 9.32 17.68 -11.47
C LEU A 142 9.99 17.71 -12.85
N GLY A 143 9.81 18.80 -13.60
CA GLY A 143 10.12 18.86 -15.03
C GLY A 143 9.21 17.93 -15.84
N PRO A 144 9.31 17.95 -17.18
CA PRO A 144 8.44 17.16 -18.07
C PRO A 144 8.62 15.63 -17.96
N LEU A 145 9.61 15.17 -17.20
CA LEU A 145 9.98 13.76 -17.07
C LEU A 145 10.04 13.26 -15.61
N GLY A 146 9.66 14.09 -14.64
CA GLY A 146 9.56 13.64 -13.26
C GLY A 146 8.24 12.92 -13.00
N SER A 147 8.26 11.95 -12.09
CA SER A 147 7.14 11.08 -11.77
C SER A 147 6.67 11.29 -10.33
N VAL A 148 5.55 10.66 -10.02
CA VAL A 148 5.02 10.59 -8.66
C VAL A 148 4.84 9.12 -8.30
N GLN A 149 5.23 8.79 -7.08
CA GLN A 149 5.09 7.46 -6.50
C GLN A 149 4.28 7.54 -5.22
N PHE A 150 3.49 6.52 -4.97
CA PHE A 150 2.82 6.30 -3.71
C PHE A 150 3.42 5.06 -3.07
N THR A 151 3.87 5.19 -1.84
CA THR A 151 4.42 4.08 -1.07
C THR A 151 3.44 3.78 0.06
N VAL A 152 2.92 2.56 0.07
CA VAL A 152 2.02 2.05 1.10
C VAL A 152 2.80 1.06 1.94
N THR A 153 2.96 1.37 3.22
CA THR A 153 3.59 0.48 4.19
C THR A 153 2.52 -0.06 5.12
N THR A 154 2.29 -1.37 5.07
CA THR A 154 1.30 -2.07 5.90
C THR A 154 2.01 -3.08 6.78
N THR A 155 1.87 -2.93 8.09
CA THR A 155 2.38 -3.89 9.07
C THR A 155 1.22 -4.69 9.63
N VAL A 156 1.29 -6.01 9.49
CA VAL A 156 0.37 -7.00 10.05
C VAL A 156 1.02 -7.63 11.27
N THR A 157 0.27 -7.79 12.36
CA THR A 157 0.73 -8.35 13.64
C THR A 157 -0.17 -9.52 14.03
N ALA A 158 0.42 -10.70 14.26
CA ALA A 158 -0.32 -11.84 14.78
C ALA A 158 -0.79 -11.59 16.23
N PRO A 159 -1.91 -12.24 16.61
CA PRO A 159 -2.37 -12.22 17.99
C PRO A 159 -1.35 -12.92 18.90
N THR A 160 -1.32 -12.52 20.17
CA THR A 160 -0.37 -13.05 21.17
C THR A 160 -0.86 -14.31 21.87
N VAL A 161 -2.09 -14.77 21.60
CA VAL A 161 -2.73 -15.91 22.27
C VAL A 161 -2.95 -17.06 21.28
N ALA A 162 -2.45 -18.26 21.64
CA ALA A 162 -2.60 -19.51 20.89
C ALA A 162 -3.97 -20.18 21.14
N PRO A 163 -4.48 -21.07 20.24
CA PRO A 163 -3.83 -21.62 19.05
C PRO A 163 -4.03 -20.76 17.80
N TYR A 164 -2.93 -20.49 17.10
CA TYR A 164 -2.94 -19.87 15.78
C TYR A 164 -2.78 -20.95 14.71
N PRO A 165 -3.74 -21.13 13.78
CA PRO A 165 -3.54 -22.06 12.67
C PRO A 165 -2.40 -21.53 11.78
N PHE A 166 -1.35 -22.35 11.63
CA PHE A 166 -0.24 -22.07 10.72
C PHE A 166 -0.78 -21.73 9.31
N GLY A 167 -0.32 -20.64 8.73
CA GLY A 167 -0.68 -20.24 7.36
C GLY A 167 -1.95 -19.40 7.21
N ALA A 168 -2.61 -18.98 8.30
CA ALA A 168 -3.72 -18.02 8.21
C ALA A 168 -3.22 -16.55 8.23
N ALA A 169 -2.15 -16.23 8.97
CA ALA A 169 -1.79 -14.83 9.25
C ALA A 169 -1.07 -14.19 8.08
N GLY A 170 -1.44 -12.97 7.73
CA GLY A 170 -0.67 -12.17 6.76
C GLY A 170 -1.20 -12.17 5.35
N GLU A 171 -2.42 -12.68 5.13
CA GLU A 171 -3.16 -12.32 3.92
C GLU A 171 -3.38 -10.81 3.91
N TYR A 172 -3.09 -10.17 2.78
CA TYR A 172 -3.21 -8.73 2.60
C TYR A 172 -3.69 -8.42 1.18
N LEU A 173 -4.67 -7.53 1.09
CA LEU A 173 -5.15 -6.94 -0.16
C LEU A 173 -5.34 -5.44 0.08
N GLY A 174 -4.66 -4.63 -0.71
CA GLY A 174 -4.84 -3.18 -0.75
C GLY A 174 -5.29 -2.69 -2.13
N GLU A 175 -6.04 -1.59 -2.15
CA GLU A 175 -6.43 -0.84 -3.33
C GLU A 175 -6.07 0.63 -3.10
N LEU A 176 -5.31 1.22 -4.02
CA LEU A 176 -5.02 2.65 -4.05
C LEU A 176 -5.72 3.29 -5.25
N ARG A 177 -6.55 4.30 -4.98
CA ARG A 177 -7.21 5.12 -5.99
C ARG A 177 -6.77 6.56 -5.84
N VAL A 178 -6.27 7.17 -6.91
CA VAL A 178 -5.76 8.54 -6.88
C VAL A 178 -6.51 9.40 -7.87
N HIS A 179 -6.95 10.55 -7.39
CA HIS A 179 -7.57 11.58 -8.19
C HIS A 179 -6.69 12.83 -8.23
N SER A 180 -6.67 13.50 -9.37
CA SER A 180 -6.06 14.83 -9.54
C SER A 180 -6.92 15.74 -10.41
N LEU A 181 -6.55 17.01 -10.55
CA LEU A 181 -7.18 17.84 -11.58
C LEU A 181 -6.71 17.38 -12.96
N ALA A 182 -7.65 16.99 -13.83
CA ALA A 182 -7.37 16.92 -15.26
C ALA A 182 -7.32 18.36 -15.79
N VAL A 183 -6.19 18.74 -16.40
CA VAL A 183 -6.14 19.93 -17.24
C VAL A 183 -6.44 19.44 -18.65
N VAL A 184 -7.59 19.84 -19.18
CA VAL A 184 -7.94 19.68 -20.62
C VAL A 184 -7.16 20.72 -21.40
#